data_AF-A0A6L5EW17-F1
#
_entry.id   AF-A0A6L5EW17-F1
#
_cell.length_a   1.000
_cell.length_b   1.000
_cell.length_c   1.000
_cell.angle_alpha   90.00
_cell.angle_beta   90.00
_cell.angle_gamma   90.00
#
_symmetry.space_group_name_H-M   'P 1'
#
loop_
_entity.id
_entity.type
_entity.pdbx_description
1 polymer ?
#
loop_
_entity_poly.entity_id
_entity_poly.type
_entity_poly.pdbx_seq_one_letter_code
_entity_poly.pdbx_strand_id
1 'polypeptide(L)'
;MTDGLATALHMFPIGHLPVASSAPACQLPPQNGEADFAAGLRFPPHDHSESHLVDVGGPPDVDSADQAVRGLPAAHPAVAALCAGDDPVPDSGEREWQRRYVVTPGRARVEYAWPPGELHPEGCREGGEPVVLLPGTLLDRFGDEHGRVFAEDGTPYAARSLPSSRLDAGYHRYRVLRDLPMWCGETASWFGQPGGGVRYRAVYPVTDLLALGYLAEIAPDPAETGDTA
;
A
#
# COMPACT_ATOMS: atom_id res chain seq x y z
N MET A 1 46.21 -23.94 -26.61
CA MET A 1 46.62 -23.08 -25.49
C MET A 1 46.41 -21.64 -25.94
N THR A 2 45.15 -21.24 -26.09
CA THR A 2 44.31 -20.40 -25.21
C THR A 2 44.55 -18.91 -25.45
N ASP A 3 43.63 -18.32 -26.23
CA ASP A 3 43.46 -16.90 -26.47
C ASP A 3 43.18 -16.13 -25.17
N GLY A 4 43.81 -14.95 -25.03
CA GLY A 4 43.63 -14.03 -23.92
C GLY A 4 42.49 -13.05 -24.17
N LEU A 5 41.46 -13.12 -23.32
CA LEU A 5 40.35 -12.16 -23.24
C LEU A 5 40.86 -10.78 -22.77
N ALA A 6 40.63 -9.75 -23.59
CA ALA A 6 40.81 -8.36 -23.21
C ALA A 6 39.61 -7.86 -22.41
N THR A 7 39.81 -7.51 -21.15
CA THR A 7 38.80 -6.85 -20.30
C THR A 7 38.88 -5.34 -20.47
N ALA A 8 37.79 -4.73 -20.91
CA ALA A 8 37.66 -3.28 -21.01
C ALA A 8 37.54 -2.66 -19.59
N LEU A 9 38.48 -1.79 -19.24
CA LEU A 9 38.47 -1.02 -17.99
C LEU A 9 37.59 0.22 -18.17
N HIS A 10 36.50 0.33 -17.41
CA HIS A 10 35.69 1.55 -17.35
C HIS A 10 36.46 2.67 -16.63
N MET A 11 36.73 3.77 -17.35
CA MET A 11 37.21 5.03 -16.78
C MET A 11 36.08 5.74 -16.05
N PHE A 12 36.22 5.96 -14.74
CA PHE A 12 35.33 6.83 -13.98
C PHE A 12 35.73 8.31 -14.20
N PRO A 13 34.78 9.26 -14.37
CA PRO A 13 35.11 10.62 -14.84
C PRO A 13 35.77 11.54 -13.80
N ILE A 14 36.21 11.02 -12.65
CA ILE A 14 36.77 11.81 -11.55
C ILE A 14 37.77 10.99 -10.72
N GLY A 15 38.79 10.43 -11.37
CA GLY A 15 40.18 10.33 -10.85
C GLY A 15 40.51 9.70 -9.49
N HIS A 16 39.59 9.09 -8.74
CA HIS A 16 39.92 8.40 -7.49
C HIS A 16 39.25 7.03 -7.40
N LEU A 17 40.06 5.96 -7.42
CA LEU A 17 39.64 4.65 -6.96
C LEU A 17 39.41 4.71 -5.44
N PRO A 18 38.26 4.24 -4.91
CA PRO A 18 38.13 4.07 -3.48
C PRO A 18 39.20 3.10 -2.97
N VAL A 19 39.92 3.51 -1.92
CA VAL A 19 40.92 2.65 -1.26
C VAL A 19 40.18 1.43 -0.72
N ALA A 20 40.60 0.23 -1.13
CA ALA A 20 40.10 -1.01 -0.56
C ALA A 20 40.37 -1.03 0.95
N SER A 21 39.30 -0.94 1.74
CA SER A 21 39.35 -1.07 3.20
C SER A 21 38.94 -2.49 3.59
N SER A 22 39.70 -3.11 4.49
CA SER A 22 39.36 -4.39 5.10
C SER A 22 38.36 -4.27 6.25
N ALA A 23 37.93 -3.05 6.59
CA ALA A 23 36.85 -2.84 7.54
C ALA A 23 35.51 -2.93 6.80
N PRO A 24 34.53 -3.72 7.28
CA PRO A 24 33.19 -3.72 6.70
C PRO A 24 32.67 -2.28 6.70
N ALA A 25 31.98 -1.87 5.63
CA ALA A 25 31.21 -0.63 5.64
C ALA A 25 30.39 -0.64 6.94
N CYS A 26 30.55 0.39 7.78
CA CYS A 26 29.91 0.44 9.08
C CYS A 26 28.40 0.34 8.84
N GLN A 27 27.86 -0.87 8.99
CA GLN A 27 26.43 -1.10 8.89
C GLN A 27 25.83 -0.23 9.99
N LEU A 28 24.92 0.66 9.59
CA LEU A 28 24.16 1.43 10.56
C LEU A 28 23.61 0.43 11.59
N PRO A 29 23.72 0.71 12.90
CA PRO A 29 23.09 -0.14 13.89
C PRO A 29 21.62 -0.32 13.48
N PRO A 30 21.04 -1.53 13.61
CA PRO A 30 19.63 -1.73 13.32
C PRO A 30 18.87 -0.64 14.06
N GLN A 31 18.02 0.11 13.35
CA GLN A 31 17.21 1.13 13.99
C GLN A 31 16.50 0.44 15.14
N ASN A 32 16.82 0.88 16.36
CA ASN A 32 16.36 0.23 17.58
C ASN A 32 14.84 0.01 17.47
N GLY A 33 14.40 -1.21 17.79
CA GLY A 33 12.99 -1.56 17.94
C GLY A 33 12.37 -0.90 19.17
N GLU A 34 12.50 0.41 19.27
CA GLU A 34 11.77 1.24 20.20
C GLU A 34 10.41 1.50 19.57
N ALA A 35 9.36 1.07 20.28
CA ALA A 35 7.98 1.06 19.86
C ALA A 35 7.47 2.50 19.59
N ASP A 36 7.74 3.02 18.40
CA ASP A 36 7.09 4.21 17.88
C ASP A 36 5.68 3.83 17.43
N PHE A 37 4.68 4.20 18.24
CA PHE A 37 3.25 3.98 18.02
C PHE A 37 2.65 4.70 16.78
N ALA A 38 3.47 5.07 15.82
CA ALA A 38 3.04 5.58 14.53
C ALA A 38 3.86 5.06 13.31
N ALA A 39 4.60 3.96 13.48
CA ALA A 39 5.46 3.38 12.45
C ALA A 39 4.77 2.36 11.52
N GLY A 40 5.15 2.38 10.24
CA GLY A 40 4.79 1.42 9.21
C GLY A 40 5.27 -0.01 9.50
N LEU A 41 4.54 -0.95 8.86
CA LEU A 41 4.62 -2.42 8.96
C LEU A 41 4.23 -2.99 10.34
N ARG A 42 2.93 -2.94 10.65
CA ARG A 42 2.31 -3.67 11.78
C ARG A 42 2.23 -5.18 11.57
N PHE A 43 2.57 -5.67 10.38
CA PHE A 43 2.25 -7.04 9.95
C PHE A 43 3.51 -7.76 9.49
N PRO A 44 3.91 -8.86 10.16
CA PRO A 44 5.03 -9.65 9.71
C PRO A 44 4.70 -10.29 8.35
N PRO A 45 5.70 -10.45 7.45
CA PRO A 45 5.49 -11.26 6.26
C PRO A 45 5.17 -12.71 6.67
N HIS A 46 4.39 -13.40 5.83
CA HIS A 46 3.97 -14.78 6.04
C HIS A 46 3.13 -15.07 7.29
N ASP A 47 2.31 -14.12 7.73
CA ASP A 47 1.47 -14.30 8.92
C ASP A 47 0.15 -15.06 8.66
N HIS A 48 -0.13 -15.45 7.41
CA HIS A 48 -1.31 -16.24 7.03
C HIS A 48 -0.99 -17.74 6.90
N SER A 49 -1.91 -18.65 7.24
CA SER A 49 -1.68 -20.12 7.11
C SER A 49 -1.37 -20.54 5.67
N GLU A 50 -2.06 -19.90 4.72
CA GLU A 50 -1.87 -20.11 3.28
C GLU A 50 -0.77 -19.23 2.67
N SER A 51 0.15 -18.65 3.47
CA SER A 51 1.25 -17.81 2.94
C SER A 51 2.16 -18.54 1.95
N HIS A 52 2.16 -19.88 1.97
CA HIS A 52 2.89 -20.73 1.04
C HIS A 52 2.37 -20.66 -0.40
N LEU A 53 1.16 -20.11 -0.62
CA LEU A 53 0.60 -19.88 -1.95
C LEU A 53 1.29 -18.71 -2.69
N VAL A 54 2.02 -17.85 -1.97
CA VAL A 54 2.82 -16.77 -2.58
C VAL A 54 4.25 -17.26 -2.81
N ASP A 55 4.58 -17.57 -4.06
CA ASP A 55 5.93 -17.98 -4.46
C ASP A 55 6.83 -16.75 -4.67
N VAL A 56 7.71 -16.50 -3.70
CA VAL A 56 8.70 -15.41 -3.72
C VAL A 56 10.01 -15.83 -4.40
N GLY A 57 10.21 -17.14 -4.64
CA GLY A 57 11.44 -17.71 -5.21
C GLY A 57 11.39 -17.91 -6.72
N GLY A 58 10.21 -17.85 -7.32
CA GLY A 58 10.02 -17.91 -8.77
C GLY A 58 10.62 -16.71 -9.50
N PRO A 59 10.98 -16.85 -10.79
CA PRO A 59 11.39 -15.71 -11.59
C PRO A 59 10.24 -14.68 -11.64
N PRO A 60 10.54 -13.37 -11.53
CA PRO A 60 9.50 -12.35 -11.65
C PRO A 60 8.81 -12.46 -13.01
N ASP A 61 7.52 -12.21 -13.03
CA ASP A 61 6.75 -12.23 -14.27
C ASP A 61 7.20 -11.03 -15.14
N VAL A 62 7.84 -11.31 -16.27
CA VAL A 62 8.55 -10.29 -17.07
C VAL A 62 7.60 -9.28 -17.72
N ASP A 63 6.30 -9.57 -17.79
CA ASP A 63 5.27 -8.65 -18.27
C ASP A 63 4.84 -7.60 -17.22
N SER A 64 5.21 -7.76 -15.93
CA SER A 64 4.84 -6.83 -14.86
C SER A 64 5.79 -5.63 -14.71
N ALA A 65 6.99 -5.69 -15.30
CA ALA A 65 8.06 -4.71 -15.05
C ALA A 65 7.83 -3.33 -15.70
N ASP A 66 6.82 -3.18 -16.57
CA ASP A 66 6.54 -1.94 -17.30
C ASP A 66 5.29 -1.18 -16.79
N GLN A 67 4.70 -1.61 -15.68
CA GLN A 67 3.59 -0.88 -15.05
C GLN A 67 4.15 0.23 -14.16
N ALA A 68 4.51 1.36 -14.77
CA ALA A 68 4.67 2.61 -14.03
C ALA A 68 3.30 3.08 -13.51
N VAL A 69 2.89 2.50 -12.39
CA VAL A 69 1.62 2.72 -11.69
C VAL A 69 1.53 4.18 -11.25
N ARG A 70 0.88 5.04 -12.07
CA ARG A 70 0.42 6.36 -11.62
C ARG A 70 -1.06 6.25 -11.34
N GLY A 71 -1.39 6.09 -10.05
CA GLY A 71 -2.76 6.11 -9.57
C GLY A 71 -3.50 7.38 -9.99
N LEU A 72 -4.81 7.31 -10.01
CA LEU A 72 -5.66 8.43 -10.38
C LEU A 72 -5.62 9.51 -9.28
N PRO A 73 -5.54 10.80 -9.66
CA PRO A 73 -5.61 11.89 -8.69
C PRO A 73 -7.02 12.02 -8.10
N ALA A 74 -7.13 12.65 -6.94
CA ALA A 74 -8.40 12.93 -6.26
C ALA A 74 -9.45 13.64 -7.15
N ALA A 75 -9.00 14.48 -8.09
CA ALA A 75 -9.86 15.21 -9.02
C ALA A 75 -10.45 14.35 -10.16
N HIS A 76 -10.03 13.09 -10.30
CA HIS A 76 -10.54 12.21 -11.34
C HIS A 76 -12.03 11.85 -11.09
N PRO A 77 -12.92 11.84 -12.10
CA PRO A 77 -14.35 11.59 -11.91
C PRO A 77 -14.67 10.27 -11.19
N ALA A 78 -13.96 9.19 -11.53
CA ALA A 78 -14.12 7.91 -10.84
C ALA A 78 -13.76 7.98 -9.34
N VAL A 79 -12.78 8.81 -8.98
CA VAL A 79 -12.39 9.02 -7.57
C VAL A 79 -13.42 9.90 -6.86
N ALA A 80 -13.87 10.97 -7.52
CA ALA A 80 -14.92 11.83 -6.99
C ALA A 80 -16.22 11.07 -6.71
N ALA A 81 -16.57 10.08 -7.54
CA ALA A 81 -17.72 9.21 -7.31
C ALA A 81 -17.60 8.35 -6.03
N LEU A 82 -16.38 7.92 -5.66
CA LEU A 82 -16.14 7.18 -4.42
C LEU A 82 -16.24 8.06 -3.17
N CYS A 83 -16.08 9.37 -3.33
CA CYS A 83 -16.26 10.36 -2.27
C CYS A 83 -17.68 10.96 -2.25
N ALA A 84 -18.55 10.58 -3.20
CA ALA A 84 -19.89 11.15 -3.30
C ALA A 84 -20.77 10.63 -2.16
N GLY A 85 -21.35 11.55 -1.39
CA GLY A 85 -22.18 11.21 -0.23
C GLY A 85 -21.41 11.12 1.10
N ASP A 86 -20.12 11.42 1.09
CA ASP A 86 -19.38 11.71 2.33
C ASP A 86 -19.92 13.02 2.90
N ASP A 87 -20.93 12.93 3.79
CA ASP A 87 -21.36 14.09 4.56
C ASP A 87 -20.13 14.68 5.25
N PRO A 88 -19.91 16.01 5.18
CA PRO A 88 -18.82 16.62 5.92
C PRO A 88 -18.99 16.22 7.37
N VAL A 89 -17.97 15.53 7.90
CA VAL A 89 -17.87 15.22 9.34
C VAL A 89 -18.25 16.50 10.07
N PRO A 90 -19.17 16.47 11.05
CA PRO A 90 -19.57 17.67 11.77
C PRO A 90 -18.32 18.41 12.21
N ASP A 91 -18.38 19.74 12.13
CA ASP A 91 -17.34 20.73 12.45
C ASP A 91 -16.80 20.58 13.89
N SER A 92 -16.23 19.42 14.19
CA SER A 92 -15.23 19.18 15.21
C SER A 92 -14.00 19.88 14.67
N GLY A 93 -14.07 21.22 14.69
CA GLY A 93 -13.35 22.06 13.74
C GLY A 93 -11.89 21.65 13.65
N GLU A 94 -11.37 21.55 12.42
CA GLU A 94 -10.01 21.20 11.98
C GLU A 94 -8.96 20.97 13.10
N ARG A 95 -8.85 21.93 14.02
CA ARG A 95 -8.04 21.88 15.23
C ARG A 95 -8.30 20.69 16.16
N GLU A 96 -9.54 20.30 16.43
CA GLU A 96 -9.86 19.11 17.24
C GLU A 96 -9.46 17.84 16.51
N TRP A 97 -9.78 17.75 15.21
CA TRP A 97 -9.34 16.64 14.36
C TRP A 97 -7.81 16.50 14.39
N GLN A 98 -7.08 17.60 14.18
CA GLN A 98 -5.61 17.63 14.24
C GLN A 98 -5.10 17.17 15.62
N ARG A 99 -5.70 17.64 16.72
CA ARG A 99 -5.32 17.22 18.08
C ARG A 99 -5.54 15.73 18.34
N ARG A 100 -6.59 15.15 17.75
CA ARG A 100 -6.92 13.74 17.95
C ARG A 100 -6.11 12.80 17.07
N TYR A 101 -5.83 13.21 15.84
CA TYR A 101 -5.36 12.31 14.80
C TYR A 101 -3.97 12.62 14.26
N VAL A 102 -3.36 13.76 14.57
CA VAL A 102 -2.00 14.11 14.10
C VAL A 102 -1.01 14.00 15.26
N VAL A 103 -0.01 13.13 15.13
CA VAL A 103 0.99 12.84 16.18
C VAL A 103 2.07 13.92 16.20
N THR A 104 2.61 14.28 15.03
CA THR A 104 3.65 15.30 14.92
C THR A 104 3.35 16.27 13.77
N PRO A 105 2.81 17.46 14.04
CA PRO A 105 2.80 18.54 13.06
C PRO A 105 4.22 19.11 12.94
N GLY A 106 4.91 18.89 11.80
CA GLY A 106 6.16 19.61 11.50
C GLY A 106 7.37 18.80 11.05
N ARG A 107 7.27 17.47 10.90
CA ARG A 107 8.25 16.71 10.09
C ARG A 107 7.87 16.79 8.60
N ALA A 108 8.79 16.43 7.71
CA ALA A 108 8.58 16.44 6.26
C ALA A 108 7.36 15.60 5.79
N ARG A 109 6.80 14.74 6.65
CA ARG A 109 5.56 13.99 6.43
C ARG A 109 4.67 14.12 7.66
N VAL A 110 3.38 14.34 7.45
CA VAL A 110 2.37 14.30 8.53
C VAL A 110 2.23 12.86 9.02
N GLU A 111 2.29 12.69 10.33
CA GLU A 111 2.16 11.40 10.99
C GLU A 111 0.82 11.32 11.72
N TYR A 112 0.09 10.21 11.53
CA TYR A 112 -1.25 10.04 12.07
C TYR A 112 -1.31 9.04 13.21
N ALA A 113 -2.19 9.32 14.17
CA ALA A 113 -2.65 8.36 15.16
C ALA A 113 -3.64 7.41 14.48
N TRP A 114 -3.15 6.26 14.04
CA TRP A 114 -3.95 5.17 13.50
C TRP A 114 -4.74 4.44 14.61
N PRO A 115 -5.79 3.68 14.27
CA PRO A 115 -6.52 2.87 15.24
C PRO A 115 -5.57 2.01 16.09
N PRO A 116 -5.71 2.00 17.44
CA PRO A 116 -4.93 1.12 18.32
C PRO A 116 -5.20 -0.35 17.98
N GLY A 117 -4.14 -1.14 17.81
CA GLY A 117 -4.26 -2.54 17.37
C GLY A 117 -4.91 -3.47 18.41
N GLU A 118 -4.86 -3.08 19.68
CA GLU A 118 -5.46 -3.82 20.80
C GLU A 118 -6.99 -3.75 20.80
N LEU A 119 -7.54 -2.66 20.27
CA LEU A 119 -8.98 -2.42 20.15
C LEU A 119 -9.49 -2.70 18.73
N HIS A 120 -8.65 -2.43 17.75
CA HIS A 120 -8.92 -2.58 16.34
C HIS A 120 -7.80 -3.42 15.72
N PRO A 121 -7.78 -4.73 15.96
CA PRO A 121 -6.80 -5.63 15.34
C PRO A 121 -6.90 -5.44 13.83
N GLU A 122 -5.75 -5.39 13.15
CA GLU A 122 -5.67 -5.08 11.72
C GLU A 122 -6.15 -3.66 11.35
N GLY A 123 -6.72 -2.87 12.26
CA GLY A 123 -7.51 -1.65 12.02
C GLY A 123 -8.98 -1.94 11.68
N CYS A 124 -9.46 -3.13 12.01
CA CYS A 124 -10.82 -3.60 11.80
C CYS A 124 -11.66 -3.42 13.07
N ARG A 125 -12.99 -3.47 12.96
CA ARG A 125 -13.91 -3.45 14.12
C ARG A 125 -13.71 -4.68 15.00
N GLU A 126 -13.49 -5.82 14.37
CA GLU A 126 -13.18 -7.11 14.99
C GLU A 126 -11.91 -7.69 14.37
N GLY A 127 -11.44 -8.84 14.86
CA GLY A 127 -10.31 -9.56 14.26
C GLY A 127 -10.54 -9.82 12.77
N GLY A 128 -9.49 -9.67 11.97
CA GLY A 128 -9.55 -10.11 10.57
C GLY A 128 -9.60 -11.64 10.49
N GLU A 129 -10.36 -12.15 9.52
CA GLU A 129 -10.45 -13.57 9.23
C GLU A 129 -9.54 -13.91 8.03
N PRO A 130 -8.86 -15.08 8.05
CA PRO A 130 -8.02 -15.51 6.92
C PRO A 130 -8.91 -15.87 5.71
N VAL A 131 -8.53 -15.38 4.53
CA VAL A 131 -9.21 -15.67 3.27
C VAL A 131 -8.19 -15.88 2.14
N VAL A 132 -8.59 -16.61 1.10
CA VAL A 132 -7.85 -16.70 -0.16
C VAL A 132 -8.71 -16.09 -1.25
N LEU A 133 -8.24 -14.98 -1.84
CA LEU A 133 -8.91 -14.37 -2.98
C LEU A 133 -8.56 -15.14 -4.25
N LEU A 134 -9.56 -15.36 -5.10
CA LEU A 134 -9.41 -16.11 -6.33
C LEU A 134 -9.04 -15.18 -7.51
N PRO A 135 -8.42 -15.72 -8.57
CA PRO A 135 -8.18 -14.98 -9.81
C PRO A 135 -9.46 -14.32 -10.33
N GLY A 136 -9.35 -13.06 -10.73
CA GLY A 136 -10.45 -12.23 -11.21
C GLY A 136 -11.09 -11.33 -10.14
N THR A 137 -10.84 -11.57 -8.84
CA THR A 137 -11.31 -10.67 -7.77
C THR A 137 -10.75 -9.27 -7.97
N LEU A 138 -11.60 -8.26 -7.82
CA LEU A 138 -11.24 -6.85 -7.94
C LEU A 138 -11.04 -6.23 -6.56
N LEU A 139 -9.98 -5.44 -6.45
CA LEU A 139 -9.60 -4.71 -5.25
C LEU A 139 -9.25 -3.28 -5.62
N ASP A 140 -9.38 -2.36 -4.69
CA ASP A 140 -8.90 -1.00 -4.88
C ASP A 140 -8.19 -0.45 -3.62
N ARG A 141 -7.51 0.68 -3.77
CA ARG A 141 -6.73 1.30 -2.70
C ARG A 141 -6.54 2.79 -2.93
N PHE A 142 -6.55 3.53 -1.82
CA PHE A 142 -5.98 4.88 -1.73
C PHE A 142 -4.62 4.85 -1.04
N GLY A 143 -3.63 5.49 -1.65
CA GLY A 143 -2.28 5.64 -1.13
C GLY A 143 -1.20 4.89 -1.91
N ASP A 144 0.04 5.08 -1.47
CA ASP A 144 1.24 4.56 -2.13
C ASP A 144 1.29 3.03 -2.32
N GLU A 145 2.12 2.61 -3.27
CA GLU A 145 2.37 1.25 -3.75
C GLU A 145 3.16 0.37 -2.74
N HIS A 146 3.57 0.94 -1.62
CA HIS A 146 4.22 0.21 -0.52
C HIS A 146 3.22 -0.31 0.51
N GLY A 147 1.94 0.04 0.37
CA GLY A 147 0.89 -0.43 1.25
C GLY A 147 0.51 -1.89 1.07
N ARG A 148 -0.20 -2.41 2.08
CA ARG A 148 -0.71 -3.78 2.13
C ARG A 148 -2.22 -3.87 2.33
N VAL A 149 -2.90 -2.72 2.49
CA VAL A 149 -4.33 -2.65 2.81
C VAL A 149 -5.11 -2.22 1.58
N PHE A 150 -6.10 -3.01 1.23
CA PHE A 150 -7.01 -2.83 0.10
C PHE A 150 -8.44 -2.74 0.63
N ALA A 151 -9.34 -2.24 -0.19
CA ALA A 151 -10.77 -2.41 0.02
C ALA A 151 -11.36 -3.28 -1.08
N GLU A 152 -12.58 -3.76 -0.85
CA GLU A 152 -13.43 -4.25 -1.93
C GLU A 152 -13.61 -3.15 -3.00
N ASP A 153 -13.56 -3.55 -4.27
CA ASP A 153 -13.68 -2.61 -5.40
C ASP A 153 -14.94 -1.74 -5.28
N GLY A 154 -14.77 -0.42 -5.42
CA GLY A 154 -15.89 0.53 -5.35
C GLY A 154 -16.29 0.94 -3.93
N THR A 155 -15.55 0.53 -2.89
CA THR A 155 -15.85 0.93 -1.50
C THR A 155 -15.80 2.47 -1.34
N PRO A 156 -16.86 3.13 -0.82
CA PRO A 156 -16.85 4.58 -0.59
C PRO A 156 -15.71 5.05 0.32
N TYR A 157 -15.20 6.26 0.12
CA TYR A 157 -14.02 6.75 0.84
C TYR A 157 -14.26 6.83 2.36
N ALA A 158 -15.41 7.35 2.82
CA ALA A 158 -15.77 7.36 4.25
C ALA A 158 -15.89 5.96 4.87
N ALA A 159 -16.19 4.93 4.07
CA ALA A 159 -16.25 3.56 4.57
C ALA A 159 -14.86 2.95 4.83
N ARG A 160 -13.79 3.63 4.39
CA ARG A 160 -12.38 3.20 4.55
C ARG A 160 -11.70 3.82 5.76
N SER A 161 -12.30 4.83 6.41
CA SER A 161 -11.70 5.54 7.55
C SER A 161 -10.24 5.94 7.29
N LEU A 162 -10.00 6.72 6.23
CA LEU A 162 -8.66 7.15 5.82
C LEU A 162 -8.50 8.69 5.89
N PRO A 163 -7.33 9.20 6.32
CA PRO A 163 -7.08 10.65 6.32
C PRO A 163 -6.88 11.16 4.89
N SER A 164 -7.21 12.42 4.62
CA SER A 164 -7.18 13.04 3.28
C SER A 164 -5.84 12.89 2.53
N SER A 165 -4.71 12.83 3.24
CA SER A 165 -3.41 12.59 2.60
C SER A 165 -3.31 11.23 1.87
N ARG A 166 -4.18 10.25 2.17
CA ARG A 166 -4.28 9.00 1.41
C ARG A 166 -5.03 9.19 0.10
N LEU A 167 -6.06 10.04 0.10
CA LEU A 167 -6.74 10.48 -1.12
C LEU A 167 -5.76 11.23 -2.04
N ASP A 168 -4.96 12.14 -1.48
CA ASP A 168 -3.94 12.90 -2.23
C ASP A 168 -2.81 12.02 -2.79
N ALA A 169 -2.53 10.89 -2.15
CA ALA A 169 -1.51 9.95 -2.56
C ALA A 169 -1.93 9.06 -3.75
N GLY A 170 -3.18 9.15 -4.20
CA GLY A 170 -3.66 8.51 -5.43
C GLY A 170 -4.55 7.30 -5.20
N TYR A 171 -5.39 7.02 -6.19
CA TYR A 171 -6.30 5.88 -6.24
C TYR A 171 -5.82 4.83 -7.23
N HIS A 172 -5.88 3.57 -6.83
CA HIS A 172 -5.43 2.43 -7.61
C HIS A 172 -6.48 1.32 -7.58
N ARG A 173 -6.60 0.60 -8.70
CA ARG A 173 -7.51 -0.55 -8.84
C ARG A 173 -6.71 -1.75 -9.35
N TYR A 174 -6.99 -2.92 -8.81
CA TYR A 174 -6.23 -4.13 -9.07
C TYR A 174 -7.14 -5.30 -9.39
N ARG A 175 -6.61 -6.23 -10.19
CA ARG A 175 -7.18 -7.55 -10.40
C ARG A 175 -6.24 -8.61 -9.82
N VAL A 176 -6.79 -9.51 -9.03
CA VAL A 176 -6.09 -10.71 -8.56
C VAL A 176 -5.87 -11.66 -9.73
N LEU A 177 -4.63 -12.12 -9.92
CA LEU A 177 -4.26 -13.01 -11.04
C LEU A 177 -4.06 -14.46 -10.61
N ARG A 178 -3.77 -14.68 -9.33
CA ARG A 178 -3.46 -15.99 -8.72
C ARG A 178 -4.09 -16.04 -7.33
N ASP A 179 -4.29 -17.24 -6.79
CA ASP A 179 -4.78 -17.42 -5.43
C ASP A 179 -3.94 -16.59 -4.44
N LEU A 180 -4.59 -15.65 -3.76
CA LEU A 180 -3.93 -14.62 -2.96
C LEU A 180 -4.40 -14.67 -1.49
N PRO A 181 -3.57 -15.17 -0.56
CA PRO A 181 -3.89 -15.16 0.87
C PRO A 181 -3.93 -13.75 1.44
N MET A 182 -5.02 -13.42 2.14
CA MET A 182 -5.26 -12.12 2.75
C MET A 182 -6.02 -12.25 4.07
N TRP A 183 -6.01 -11.18 4.86
CA TRP A 183 -6.89 -11.02 6.01
C TRP A 183 -8.06 -10.12 5.65
N CYS A 184 -9.29 -10.60 5.86
CA CYS A 184 -10.51 -9.87 5.57
C CYS A 184 -11.16 -9.38 6.86
N GLY A 185 -11.67 -8.15 6.87
CA GLY A 185 -12.48 -7.67 7.99
C GLY A 185 -13.25 -6.41 7.65
N GLU A 186 -14.01 -5.93 8.63
CA GLU A 186 -14.77 -4.69 8.51
C GLU A 186 -13.96 -3.52 9.08
N THR A 187 -13.84 -2.43 8.32
CA THR A 187 -13.05 -1.26 8.71
C THR A 187 -13.60 -0.58 9.97
N ALA A 188 -12.74 -0.31 10.96
CA ALA A 188 -13.12 0.45 12.14
C ALA A 188 -13.47 1.90 11.81
N SER A 189 -14.39 2.50 12.57
CA SER A 189 -14.68 3.94 12.49
C SER A 189 -13.47 4.73 13.01
N TRP A 190 -12.87 5.58 12.17
CA TRP A 190 -11.68 6.36 12.54
C TRP A 190 -11.56 7.64 11.71
N PHE A 191 -10.67 8.56 12.11
CA PHE A 191 -10.48 9.88 11.43
C PHE A 191 -11.76 10.71 11.25
N GLY A 192 -12.78 10.51 12.10
CA GLY A 192 -14.09 11.16 11.97
C GLY A 192 -15.01 10.51 10.94
N GLN A 193 -14.62 9.38 10.36
CA GLN A 193 -15.39 8.65 9.36
C GLN A 193 -16.06 7.40 9.95
N PRO A 194 -17.21 6.96 9.38
CA PRO A 194 -17.96 5.81 9.87
C PRO A 194 -17.24 4.47 9.71
N GLY A 195 -16.32 4.33 8.75
CA GLY A 195 -15.75 3.04 8.40
C GLY A 195 -16.84 2.07 7.91
N GLY A 196 -16.68 0.78 8.20
CA GLY A 196 -17.67 -0.25 7.86
C GLY A 196 -17.49 -0.91 6.50
N GLY A 197 -16.56 -0.42 5.67
CA GLY A 197 -16.23 -1.06 4.39
C GLY A 197 -15.45 -2.35 4.59
N VAL A 198 -15.66 -3.32 3.70
CA VAL A 198 -14.86 -4.55 3.61
C VAL A 198 -13.43 -4.16 3.23
N ARG A 199 -12.48 -4.68 4.00
CA ARG A 199 -11.06 -4.43 3.80
C ARG A 199 -10.26 -5.70 3.80
N TYR A 200 -9.23 -5.71 2.97
CA TYR A 200 -8.30 -6.81 2.84
C TYR A 200 -6.90 -6.35 3.20
N ARG A 201 -6.16 -7.18 3.93
CA ARG A 201 -4.73 -6.99 4.13
C ARG A 201 -3.95 -8.14 3.51
N ALA A 202 -3.02 -7.80 2.61
CA ALA A 202 -2.08 -8.74 2.04
C ALA A 202 -0.95 -9.14 3.00
N VAL A 203 -0.39 -10.33 2.75
CA VAL A 203 0.86 -10.82 3.34
C VAL A 203 2.12 -10.14 2.77
N TYR A 204 2.01 -9.44 1.63
CA TYR A 204 3.07 -8.69 0.94
C TYR A 204 2.60 -7.29 0.49
N PRO A 205 3.50 -6.31 0.30
CA PRO A 205 3.20 -5.02 -0.32
C PRO A 205 2.67 -5.16 -1.75
N VAL A 206 1.88 -4.19 -2.21
CA VAL A 206 1.41 -4.10 -3.59
C VAL A 206 2.56 -4.25 -4.59
N THR A 207 3.66 -3.51 -4.37
CA THR A 207 4.88 -3.56 -5.19
C THR A 207 5.38 -4.99 -5.42
N ASP A 208 5.50 -5.78 -4.35
CA ASP A 208 5.94 -7.17 -4.46
C ASP A 208 4.89 -8.03 -5.17
N LEU A 209 3.60 -7.85 -4.87
CA LEU A 209 2.52 -8.62 -5.49
C LEU A 209 2.37 -8.35 -7.00
N LEU A 210 2.67 -7.13 -7.45
CA LEU A 210 2.74 -6.78 -8.87
C LEU A 210 3.94 -7.48 -9.53
N ALA A 211 5.13 -7.37 -8.92
CA ALA A 211 6.36 -7.97 -9.44
C ALA A 211 6.31 -9.50 -9.50
N LEU A 212 5.63 -10.13 -8.54
CA LEU A 212 5.43 -11.58 -8.48
C LEU A 212 4.24 -12.07 -9.35
N GLY A 213 3.49 -11.16 -10.00
CA GLY A 213 2.38 -11.50 -10.88
C GLY A 213 1.13 -12.02 -10.16
N TYR A 214 0.91 -11.62 -8.91
CA TYR A 214 -0.32 -11.91 -8.14
C TYR A 214 -1.39 -10.84 -8.31
N LEU A 215 -0.97 -9.61 -8.60
CA LEU A 215 -1.84 -8.48 -8.93
C LEU A 215 -1.47 -7.92 -10.31
N ALA A 216 -2.46 -7.40 -11.02
CA ALA A 216 -2.27 -6.44 -12.09
C ALA A 216 -3.01 -5.15 -11.74
N GLU A 217 -2.37 -3.99 -11.93
CA GLU A 217 -3.11 -2.73 -11.90
C GLU A 217 -4.00 -2.63 -13.14
N ILE A 218 -5.23 -2.14 -12.96
CA ILE A 218 -6.20 -1.96 -14.04
C ILE A 218 -6.70 -0.52 -14.05
N ALA A 219 -6.96 0.00 -15.25
CA ALA A 219 -7.69 1.26 -15.38
C ALA A 219 -9.10 1.10 -14.79
N PRO A 220 -9.68 2.15 -14.19
CA PRO A 220 -11.10 2.14 -13.87
C PRO A 220 -11.90 1.95 -15.17
N ASP A 221 -13.07 1.32 -15.08
CA ASP A 221 -13.95 1.22 -16.23
C ASP A 221 -14.32 2.64 -16.69
N PRO A 222 -14.30 2.94 -18.00
CA PRO A 222 -14.76 4.22 -18.49
C PRO A 222 -16.20 4.40 -18.02
N ALA A 223 -16.49 5.51 -17.34
CA ALA A 223 -17.84 5.82 -16.89
C ALA A 223 -18.79 5.59 -18.06
N GLU A 224 -19.76 4.69 -17.90
CA GLU A 224 -20.76 4.43 -18.93
C GLU A 224 -21.37 5.78 -19.29
N THR A 225 -20.99 6.28 -20.46
CA THR A 225 -21.57 7.50 -21.01
C THR A 225 -22.96 7.09 -21.40
N GLY A 226 -23.92 7.30 -20.48
CA GLY A 226 -25.32 7.02 -20.69
C GLY A 226 -25.76 7.71 -21.97
N ASP A 227 -25.92 6.91 -23.03
CA ASP A 227 -26.54 7.31 -24.27
C ASP A 227 -28.00 7.66 -23.93
N THR A 228 -28.27 8.95 -23.83
CA THR A 228 -29.63 9.44 -23.64
C THR A 228 -30.29 9.42 -25.00
N ALA A 229 -31.04 8.35 -25.28
CA ALA A 229 -31.94 8.24 -26.42
C ALA A 229 -33.24 9.04 -26.19
#